data_AF-A0A7W3PEG1-F1
#
_entry.id   AF-A0A7W3PEG1-F1
#
_cell.length_a   1.000
_cell.length_b   1.000
_cell.length_c   1.000
_cell.angle_alpha   90.00
_cell.angle_beta   90.00
_cell.angle_gamma   90.00
#
_symmetry.space_group_name_H-M   'P 1'
#
loop_
_entity.id
_entity.type
_entity.pdbx_description
1 polymer ?
#
loop_
_entity_poly.entity_id
_entity_poly.type
_entity_poly.pdbx_seq_one_letter_code
_entity_poly.pdbx_strand_id
1 'polypeptide(L)'
;MDGLFLNTWAPTTMDADMPATNFFAGGQNDYAASPETQALVEEQRTVDGAEREAVFAELSQVNWDNAYLIPLYTPMADYAVSPDITWEPRVDGEYVLKDVTFAP
;
A
#
# COMPACT_ATOMS: atom_id res chain seq x y z
N MET A 1 -21.62 4.81 12.46
CA MET A 1 -20.31 5.25 12.99
C MET A 1 -20.04 6.53 12.24
N ASP A 2 -20.05 7.66 12.93
CA ASP A 2 -19.93 8.96 12.28
C ASP A 2 -18.55 9.51 12.62
N GLY A 3 -17.61 9.38 11.68
CA GLY A 3 -16.23 9.80 11.89
C GLY A 3 -15.32 9.44 10.72
N LEU A 4 -14.20 10.16 10.65
CA LEU A 4 -13.11 9.85 9.72
C LEU A 4 -12.07 9.02 10.47
N PHE A 5 -11.60 7.95 9.84
CA PHE A 5 -10.49 7.15 10.34
C PHE A 5 -9.20 7.56 9.63
N LEU A 6 -8.19 7.98 10.40
CA LEU A 6 -6.86 8.24 9.87
C LEU A 6 -6.08 6.93 9.85
N ASN A 7 -5.69 6.51 8.64
CA ASN A 7 -4.89 5.32 8.43
C ASN A 7 -3.56 5.68 7.75
N THR A 8 -2.54 4.85 7.97
CA THR A 8 -1.28 4.85 7.22
C THR A 8 -0.98 3.41 6.85
N TRP A 9 -0.54 3.21 5.61
CA TRP A 9 -0.15 1.92 5.10
C TRP A 9 1.25 2.02 4.49
N ALA A 10 2.06 0.99 4.71
CA ALA A 10 3.38 0.86 4.12
C ALA A 10 3.46 -0.50 3.41
N PRO A 11 4.08 -0.58 2.22
CA PRO A 11 4.21 -1.82 1.50
C PRO A 11 5.13 -2.80 2.24
N THR A 12 4.68 -4.05 2.36
CA THR A 12 5.54 -5.19 2.71
C THR A 12 5.93 -6.00 1.48
N THR A 13 5.22 -5.77 0.36
CA THR A 13 5.57 -6.23 -0.99
C THR A 13 5.37 -5.06 -1.96
N MET A 14 6.12 -5.06 -3.07
CA MET A 14 6.02 -4.03 -4.10
C MET A 14 4.88 -4.31 -5.09
N ASP A 15 3.82 -5.00 -4.65
CA ASP A 15 2.64 -5.33 -5.47
C ASP A 15 1.40 -4.57 -4.96
N ALA A 16 0.69 -3.93 -5.89
CA ALA A 16 -0.49 -3.11 -5.61
C ALA A 16 -1.73 -3.93 -5.18
N ASP A 17 -1.76 -5.25 -5.36
CA ASP A 17 -2.82 -6.13 -4.84
C ASP A 17 -2.91 -6.07 -3.31
N MET A 18 -1.78 -5.93 -2.61
CA MET A 18 -1.76 -5.86 -1.16
C MET A 18 -2.55 -4.66 -0.60
N PRO A 19 -2.26 -3.41 -0.99
CA PRO A 19 -3.07 -2.28 -0.54
C PRO A 19 -4.48 -2.34 -1.11
N ALA A 20 -4.68 -2.78 -2.36
CA ALA A 20 -6.01 -2.88 -2.95
C ALA A 20 -6.91 -3.85 -2.16
N THR A 21 -6.38 -5.02 -1.78
CA THR A 21 -7.08 -6.01 -0.95
C THR A 21 -7.42 -5.45 0.41
N ASN A 22 -6.47 -4.78 1.07
CA ASN A 22 -6.68 -4.25 2.41
C ASN A 22 -7.81 -3.21 2.44
N PHE A 23 -7.92 -2.40 1.39
CA PHE A 23 -8.78 -1.23 1.36
C PHE A 23 -10.09 -1.38 0.60
N PHE A 24 -10.20 -2.38 -0.29
CA PHE A 24 -11.31 -2.45 -1.23
C PHE A 24 -11.91 -3.86 -1.41
N ALA A 25 -11.40 -4.88 -0.69
CA ALA A 25 -11.88 -6.27 -0.80
C ALA A 25 -12.85 -6.69 0.32
N GLY A 26 -13.50 -5.75 1.02
CA GLY A 26 -14.45 -6.04 2.10
C GLY A 26 -13.79 -6.50 3.42
N GLY A 27 -12.48 -6.29 3.57
CA GLY A 27 -11.74 -6.59 4.79
C GLY A 27 -11.98 -5.59 5.91
N GLN A 28 -11.29 -5.75 7.04
CA GLN A 28 -11.47 -4.90 8.23
C GLN A 28 -11.16 -3.41 8.01
N ASN A 29 -10.31 -3.10 7.02
CA ASN A 29 -9.92 -1.73 6.68
C ASN A 29 -10.71 -1.15 5.50
N ASP A 30 -11.62 -1.94 4.90
CA ASP A 30 -12.55 -1.49 3.86
C ASP A 30 -13.89 -1.08 4.49
N TYR A 31 -13.97 0.19 4.89
CA TYR A 31 -15.17 0.75 5.51
C TYR A 31 -16.29 1.04 4.49
N ALA A 32 -15.96 1.15 3.20
CA ALA A 32 -16.94 1.36 2.15
C ALA A 32 -17.64 0.05 1.77
N ALA A 33 -16.89 -1.06 1.80
CA ALA A 33 -17.32 -2.41 1.45
C ALA A 33 -18.09 -2.45 0.12
N SER A 34 -17.63 -1.68 -0.88
CA SER A 34 -18.32 -1.57 -2.17
C SER A 34 -18.18 -2.88 -2.96
N PRO A 35 -19.30 -3.49 -3.42
CA PRO A 35 -19.23 -4.67 -4.28
C PRO A 35 -18.48 -4.43 -5.59
N GLU A 36 -18.52 -3.20 -6.10
CA GLU A 36 -17.83 -2.80 -7.33
C GLU A 36 -16.31 -2.82 -7.13
N THR A 37 -15.81 -2.19 -6.06
CA THR A 37 -14.37 -2.18 -5.78
C THR A 37 -13.87 -3.58 -5.46
N GLN A 38 -14.68 -4.41 -4.79
CA GLN A 38 -14.36 -5.81 -4.53
C GLN A 38 -14.21 -6.61 -5.84
N ALA A 39 -15.10 -6.39 -6.81
CA ALA A 39 -15.01 -7.04 -8.12
C ALA A 39 -13.73 -6.65 -8.87
N LEU A 40 -13.35 -5.36 -8.84
CA LEU A 40 -12.12 -4.87 -9.45
C LEU A 40 -10.86 -5.45 -8.79
N VAL A 41 -10.87 -5.63 -7.45
CA VAL A 41 -9.77 -6.30 -6.75
C VAL A 41 -9.62 -7.75 -7.20
N GLU A 42 -10.72 -8.47 -7.41
CA GLU A 42 -10.63 -9.84 -7.95
C GLU A 42 -10.20 -9.86 -9.42
N GLU A 43 -10.69 -8.92 -10.23
CA GLU A 43 -10.38 -8.83 -11.66
C GLU A 43 -8.88 -8.63 -11.91
N GLN A 44 -8.24 -7.70 -11.20
CA GLN A 44 -6.81 -7.43 -11.41
C GLN A 44 -5.90 -8.64 -11.10
N ARG A 45 -6.38 -9.64 -10.34
CA ARG A 45 -5.64 -10.89 -10.10
C ARG A 45 -5.66 -11.85 -11.28
N THR A 46 -6.56 -11.63 -12.24
CA THR A 46 -6.74 -12.50 -13.41
C THR A 46 -6.02 -12.00 -14.66
N VAL A 47 -5.48 -10.78 -14.62
CA VAL A 47 -4.79 -10.11 -15.73
C VAL A 47 -3.38 -9.66 -15.31
N ASP A 48 -2.55 -9.28 -16.28
CA ASP A 48 -1.20 -8.76 -16.04
C ASP A 48 -0.89 -7.53 -16.92
N GLY A 49 0.30 -6.96 -16.71
CA GLY A 49 0.81 -5.83 -17.49
C GLY A 49 -0.18 -4.65 -17.60
N ALA A 50 -0.39 -4.18 -18.82
CA ALA A 50 -1.24 -3.02 -19.11
C ALA A 50 -2.72 -3.26 -18.80
N GLU A 51 -3.21 -4.50 -18.87
CA GLU A 51 -4.59 -4.83 -18.51
C GLU A 51 -4.77 -4.67 -17.00
N ARG A 52 -3.81 -5.17 -16.22
CA ARG A 52 -3.81 -5.00 -14.76
C ARG A 52 -3.72 -3.54 -14.34
N GLU A 53 -2.89 -2.75 -15.01
CA GLU A 53 -2.80 -1.30 -14.80
C GLU A 53 -4.14 -0.59 -15.07
N ALA A 54 -4.87 -1.00 -16.10
CA ALA A 54 -6.19 -0.44 -16.41
C ALA A 54 -7.21 -0.72 -15.30
N VAL A 55 -7.23 -1.94 -14.75
CA VAL A 55 -8.12 -2.29 -13.63
C VAL A 55 -7.78 -1.47 -12.38
N PHE A 56 -6.49 -1.24 -12.09
CA PHE A 56 -6.09 -0.35 -10.98
C PHE A 56 -6.48 1.12 -11.22
N ALA A 57 -6.42 1.58 -12.46
CA ALA A 57 -6.87 2.93 -12.81
C ALA A 57 -8.38 3.08 -12.59
N GLU A 58 -9.17 2.07 -12.98
CA GLU A 58 -10.61 2.04 -12.73
C GLU A 58 -10.95 1.99 -11.24
N LEU A 59 -10.29 1.12 -10.47
CA LEU A 59 -10.43 1.06 -9.01
C LEU A 59 -10.14 2.42 -8.36
N SER A 60 -9.08 3.10 -8.82
CA SER A 60 -8.72 4.42 -8.35
C SER A 60 -9.80 5.46 -8.68
N GLN A 61 -10.39 5.39 -9.88
CA GLN A 61 -11.46 6.29 -10.29
C GLN A 61 -12.72 6.09 -9.44
N VAL A 62 -13.13 4.84 -9.18
CA VAL A 62 -14.27 4.53 -8.30
C VAL A 62 -14.04 5.09 -6.89
N ASN A 63 -12.82 4.97 -6.36
CA ASN A 63 -12.45 5.58 -5.09
C ASN A 63 -12.60 7.12 -5.12
N TRP A 64 -12.14 7.77 -6.18
CA TRP A 64 -12.22 9.24 -6.30
C TRP A 64 -13.67 9.74 -6.40
N ASP A 65 -14.49 9.08 -7.21
CA ASP A 65 -15.87 9.49 -7.45
C ASP A 65 -16.73 9.37 -6.19
N ASN A 66 -16.39 8.43 -5.30
CA ASN A 66 -17.14 8.17 -4.07
C ASN A 66 -16.44 8.66 -2.79
N ALA A 67 -15.20 9.13 -2.89
CA ALA A 67 -14.36 9.55 -1.77
C ALA A 67 -14.26 8.51 -0.64
N TYR A 68 -14.13 7.23 -0.96
CA TYR A 68 -14.00 6.15 0.04
C TYR A 68 -12.73 6.30 0.88
N LEU A 69 -11.61 6.57 0.22
CA LEU A 69 -10.33 6.93 0.80
C LEU A 69 -9.87 8.26 0.21
N ILE A 70 -9.41 9.15 1.08
CA ILE A 70 -8.85 10.45 0.72
C ILE A 70 -7.34 10.39 0.94
N PRO A 71 -6.52 10.26 -0.12
CA PRO A 71 -5.06 10.30 0.01
C PRO A 71 -4.62 11.68 0.52
N LEU A 72 -3.85 11.71 1.61
CA LEU A 72 -3.37 12.96 2.21
C LEU A 72 -1.94 13.28 1.81
N TYR A 73 -1.03 12.31 1.96
CA TYR A 73 0.38 12.42 1.64
C TYR A 73 1.03 11.03 1.58
N THR A 74 2.18 10.93 0.93
CA THR A 74 3.07 9.78 1.03
C THR A 74 4.17 10.12 2.03
N PRO A 75 4.32 9.37 3.14
CA PRO A 75 5.37 9.63 4.11
C PRO A 75 6.75 9.35 3.49
N MET A 76 7.73 10.18 3.80
CA MET A 76 9.14 9.89 3.55
C MET A 76 9.73 9.26 4.81
N ALA A 77 10.42 8.13 4.66
CA ALA A 77 11.13 7.50 5.76
C ALA A 77 12.56 8.05 5.84
N ASP A 78 12.88 8.71 6.95
CA ASP A 78 14.23 9.16 7.26
C ASP A 78 14.91 8.13 8.17
N TYR A 79 16.15 7.77 7.83
CA TYR A 79 16.94 6.82 8.60
C TYR A 79 18.21 7.49 9.14
N ALA A 80 18.47 7.33 10.43
CA ALA A 80 19.71 7.73 11.06
C ALA A 80 20.56 6.47 11.34
N VAL A 81 21.76 6.43 10.77
CA VAL A 81 22.66 5.28 10.85
C VAL A 81 24.00 5.74 11.40
N SER A 82 24.58 4.97 12.32
CA SER A 82 25.95 5.24 12.80
C SER A 82 26.92 5.25 11.62
N PRO A 83 27.91 6.17 11.57
CA PRO A 83 28.93 6.13 10.51
C PRO A 83 29.71 4.80 10.48
N ASP A 84 29.73 4.05 11.58
CA ASP A 84 30.40 2.74 11.69
C ASP A 84 29.54 1.56 11.20
N ILE A 85 28.31 1.81 10.75
CA ILE A 85 27.38 0.81 10.23
C ILE A 85 27.23 0.99 8.73
N THR A 86 27.55 -0.05 7.96
CA THR A 86 27.18 -0.12 6.54
C THR A 86 25.79 -0.72 6.41
N TRP A 87 24.82 0.09 5.99
CA TRP A 87 23.43 -0.31 5.81
C TRP A 87 22.75 0.57 4.76
N GLU A 88 21.88 -0.04 3.95
CA GLU A 88 21.06 0.64 2.94
C GLU A 88 19.58 0.33 3.24
N PRO A 89 18.68 1.34 3.27
CA PRO A 89 17.26 1.10 3.44
C PRO A 89 16.69 0.28 2.29
N ARG A 90 15.73 -0.59 2.62
CA ARG A 90 14.91 -1.24 1.58
C ARG A 90 13.87 -0.26 1.06
N VAL A 91 13.48 -0.45 -0.21
CA VAL A 91 12.45 0.35 -0.88
C VAL A 91 11.06 0.21 -0.25
N ASP A 92 10.80 -0.89 0.47
CA ASP A 92 9.57 -1.17 1.21
C ASP A 92 9.61 -0.67 2.67
N GLY A 93 10.74 -0.12 3.10
CA GLY A 93 10.95 0.42 4.44
C GLY A 93 11.15 -0.62 5.54
N GLU A 94 11.19 -1.91 5.23
CA GLU A 94 11.49 -2.95 6.20
C GLU A 94 12.97 -2.93 6.64
N TYR A 95 13.20 -3.19 7.93
CA TYR A 95 14.55 -3.31 8.48
C TYR A 95 15.08 -4.73 8.32
N VAL A 96 16.07 -4.90 7.43
CA VAL A 96 16.85 -6.14 7.34
C VAL A 96 18.23 -5.90 7.92
N LEU A 97 18.50 -6.52 9.07
CA LEU A 97 19.76 -6.36 9.82
C LEU A 97 20.73 -7.54 9.65
N LYS A 98 20.39 -8.51 8.80
CA LYS A 98 21.12 -9.78 8.66
C LYS A 98 22.59 -9.60 8.22
N ASP A 99 22.87 -8.53 7.48
CA ASP A 99 24.19 -8.21 6.92
C ASP A 99 24.83 -6.99 7.63
N VAL A 100 24.20 -6.49 8.70
CA VAL A 100 24.72 -5.36 9.47
C VAL A 100 25.92 -5.83 10.29
N THR A 101 27.04 -5.16 10.10
CA THR A 101 28.26 -5.36 10.88
C THR A 101 28.58 -4.10 11.66
N PHE A 102 29.16 -4.26 12.85
CA PHE A 102 29.64 -3.17 13.69
C PHE A 102 31.13 -3.39 13.91
N ALA A 103 31.95 -2.42 13.49
CA ALA A 103 33.38 -2.39 13.79
C ALA A 103 33.60 -1.50 15.03
N PRO A 104 34.20 -2.02 16.11
CA PRO A 104 34.51 -1.25 17.32
C PRO A 104 35.65 -0.24 17.15
#